data_AF-A0A2E3QXS6-F1
#
_entry.id   AF-A0A2E3QXS6-F1
#
_cell.length_a   1.000
_cell.length_b   1.000
_cell.length_c   1.000
_cell.angle_alpha   90.00
_cell.angle_beta   90.00
_cell.angle_gamma   90.00
#
_symmetry.space_group_name_H-M   'P 1'
#
loop_
_entity.id
_entity.type
_entity.pdbx_description
1 polymer ?
#
loop_
_entity_poly.entity_id
_entity_poly.type
_entity_poly.pdbx_seq_one_letter_code
_entity_poly.pdbx_strand_id
1 'polypeptide(L)'
;MNGASAGWAEAEAMSKATRRPRRGPASGIFDMAATYPTAGPSASGRGARRRIACGMRLLWVLLFLVPAVHAQTVRLAIPLDRGGPVRAGLDARAVAEMTAVALTGVGHLAASQAGVSNWYVPVVIGGWGGYLGARAATEPRFLADLGLTGEALGRSARDTALLSAGAVVAMGAYGAVNGSLRVEPSLVPLLVLYPAWGLTQQLLVQGFVTRHLDAAGLPAVAVVPLSAATFGSVHLPNLPLTAATTTLGGAFAGLYLRDGNVWPLGVAHGALGTLFYVWVLDRDPWDEFTGRE
;
A
#
# COMPACT_ATOMS: atom_id res chain seq x y z
N MET A 1 -16.57 -77.24 9.39
CA MET A 1 -16.23 -75.98 10.10
C MET A 1 -15.47 -75.10 9.11
N ASN A 2 -16.20 -74.34 8.29
CA ASN A 2 -15.66 -73.41 7.30
C ASN A 2 -16.11 -72.01 7.70
N GLY A 3 -15.19 -71.14 8.10
CA GLY A 3 -15.53 -69.78 8.52
C GLY A 3 -14.38 -69.10 9.25
N ALA A 4 -13.29 -68.80 8.54
CA ALA A 4 -12.22 -67.94 9.08
C ALA A 4 -11.32 -67.27 8.03
N SER A 5 -11.76 -67.12 6.76
CA SER A 5 -10.93 -66.47 5.71
C SER A 5 -11.58 -65.27 5.02
N ALA A 6 -12.79 -64.85 5.42
CA ALA A 6 -13.48 -63.72 4.79
C ALA A 6 -13.23 -62.34 5.47
N GLY A 7 -12.74 -62.31 6.73
CA GLY A 7 -12.60 -61.06 7.49
C GLY A 7 -11.33 -60.24 7.23
N TRP A 8 -10.29 -60.83 6.64
CA TRP A 8 -9.00 -60.15 6.43
C TRP A 8 -8.95 -59.36 5.11
N ALA A 9 -9.77 -59.72 4.11
CA ALA A 9 -9.79 -59.02 2.83
C ALA A 9 -10.60 -57.70 2.86
N GLU A 10 -11.64 -57.60 3.70
CA GLU A 10 -12.44 -56.37 3.85
C GLU A 10 -11.74 -55.28 4.68
N ALA A 11 -10.93 -55.65 5.68
CA ALA A 11 -10.16 -54.69 6.48
C ALA A 11 -9.04 -54.00 5.67
N GLU A 12 -8.45 -54.70 4.68
CA GLU A 12 -7.40 -54.14 3.83
C GLU A 12 -7.96 -53.26 2.70
N ALA A 13 -9.21 -53.51 2.27
CA ALA A 13 -9.92 -52.67 1.29
C ALA A 13 -10.37 -51.32 1.90
N MET A 14 -10.79 -51.28 3.17
CA MET A 14 -11.17 -50.03 3.86
C MET A 14 -9.98 -49.14 4.25
N SER A 15 -8.80 -49.71 4.46
CA SER A 15 -7.55 -48.95 4.72
C SER A 15 -7.01 -48.23 3.48
N LYS A 16 -7.30 -48.75 2.28
CA LYS A 16 -6.90 -48.13 1.00
C LYS A 16 -7.85 -47.02 0.52
N ALA A 17 -9.08 -46.95 1.04
CA ALA A 17 -10.09 -45.97 0.61
C ALA A 17 -10.05 -44.62 1.35
N THR A 18 -9.25 -44.46 2.42
CA THR A 18 -9.23 -43.25 3.27
C THR A 18 -7.91 -42.46 3.26
N ARG A 19 -6.93 -42.83 2.42
CA ARG A 19 -5.70 -42.03 2.25
C ARG A 19 -5.94 -40.88 1.27
N ARG A 20 -6.14 -39.66 1.78
CA ARG A 20 -5.90 -38.44 0.99
C ARG A 20 -4.47 -38.47 0.43
N PRO A 21 -4.25 -38.08 -0.84
CA PRO A 21 -2.90 -38.01 -1.37
C PRO A 21 -2.10 -36.95 -0.58
N ARG A 22 -0.95 -37.35 -0.04
CA ARG A 22 0.07 -36.42 0.45
C ARG A 22 0.49 -35.55 -0.74
N ARG A 23 0.18 -34.25 -0.70
CA ARG A 23 0.83 -33.26 -1.56
C ARG A 23 2.30 -33.22 -1.14
N GLY A 24 3.18 -33.75 -1.99
CA GLY A 24 4.60 -33.43 -1.95
C GLY A 24 4.83 -31.95 -2.31
N PRO A 25 6.03 -31.42 -2.09
CA PRO A 25 6.33 -30.02 -2.40
C PRO A 25 6.18 -29.81 -3.91
N ALA A 26 5.26 -28.92 -4.31
CA ALA A 26 5.07 -28.54 -5.69
C ALA A 26 6.22 -27.63 -6.12
N SER A 27 7.26 -28.24 -6.69
CA SER A 27 8.19 -27.61 -7.62
C SER A 27 7.55 -27.56 -9.00
N GLY A 28 7.55 -26.40 -9.67
CA GLY A 28 7.27 -26.30 -11.10
C GLY A 28 6.24 -25.23 -11.47
N ILE A 29 6.76 -24.03 -11.70
CA ILE A 29 6.12 -22.98 -12.49
C ILE A 29 6.10 -23.46 -13.96
N PHE A 30 5.02 -23.14 -14.69
CA PHE A 30 4.62 -23.57 -16.05
C PHE A 30 3.76 -24.83 -16.13
N ASP A 31 2.44 -24.63 -16.04
CA ASP A 31 1.51 -25.35 -16.91
C ASP A 31 0.33 -24.44 -17.26
N MET A 32 0.28 -23.99 -18.51
CA MET A 32 -0.74 -23.07 -19.04
C MET A 32 -1.38 -23.70 -20.28
N ALA A 33 -2.27 -24.67 -20.07
CA ALA A 33 -3.31 -25.06 -21.03
C ALA A 33 -4.31 -26.05 -20.38
N ALA A 34 -5.41 -25.53 -19.82
CA ALA A 34 -6.56 -26.35 -19.47
C ALA A 34 -7.87 -25.60 -19.77
N THR A 35 -8.40 -25.88 -20.96
CA THR A 35 -9.82 -26.05 -21.30
C THR A 35 -10.88 -25.42 -20.38
N TYR A 36 -11.50 -24.33 -20.87
CA TYR A 36 -12.76 -23.80 -20.33
C TYR A 36 -13.95 -24.70 -20.74
N PRO A 37 -14.83 -25.12 -19.81
CA PRO A 37 -16.17 -25.51 -20.16
C PRO A 37 -16.99 -24.23 -20.42
N THR A 38 -17.52 -24.08 -21.64
CA THR A 38 -18.48 -23.03 -21.99
C THR A 38 -19.84 -23.31 -21.34
N ALA A 39 -20.02 -22.90 -20.09
CA ALA A 39 -21.33 -22.73 -19.49
C ALA A 39 -21.76 -21.26 -19.66
N GLY A 40 -22.86 -21.03 -20.40
CA GLY A 40 -23.44 -19.69 -20.56
C GLY A 40 -23.80 -19.09 -19.19
N PRO A 41 -23.67 -17.76 -19.01
CA PRO A 41 -23.81 -17.16 -17.68
C PRO A 41 -25.25 -17.31 -17.17
N SER A 42 -25.41 -17.92 -16.00
CA SER A 42 -26.67 -17.95 -15.25
C SER A 42 -27.07 -16.54 -14.82
N ALA A 43 -28.38 -16.31 -14.61
CA ALA A 43 -28.90 -15.01 -14.19
C ALA A 43 -28.31 -14.52 -12.85
N SER A 44 -27.94 -15.43 -11.95
CA SER A 44 -27.24 -15.13 -10.69
C SER A 44 -25.82 -14.60 -10.91
N GLY A 45 -25.09 -15.16 -11.89
CA GLY A 45 -23.74 -14.72 -12.26
C GLY A 45 -23.71 -13.34 -12.94
N ARG A 46 -24.74 -13.01 -13.74
CA ARG A 46 -24.90 -11.67 -14.33
C ARG A 46 -25.16 -10.59 -13.27
N GLY A 47 -25.94 -10.90 -12.24
CA GLY A 47 -26.22 -10.00 -11.11
C GLY A 47 -25.01 -9.76 -10.21
N ALA A 48 -24.19 -10.79 -9.95
CA ALA A 48 -22.94 -10.65 -9.19
C ALA A 48 -21.90 -9.83 -9.96
N ARG A 49 -21.69 -10.12 -11.26
CA ARG A 49 -20.76 -9.35 -12.11
C ARG A 49 -21.17 -7.89 -12.27
N ARG A 50 -22.47 -7.60 -12.38
CA ARG A 50 -22.99 -6.21 -12.41
C ARG A 50 -22.77 -5.47 -11.09
N ARG A 51 -22.92 -6.15 -9.94
CA ARG A 51 -22.67 -5.56 -8.62
C ARG A 51 -21.20 -5.22 -8.40
N ILE A 52 -20.28 -6.13 -8.73
CA ILE A 52 -18.82 -5.92 -8.65
C ILE A 52 -18.39 -4.77 -9.59
N ALA A 53 -18.87 -4.76 -10.83
CA ALA A 53 -18.56 -3.69 -11.79
C ALA A 53 -19.12 -2.32 -11.37
N CYS A 54 -20.29 -2.28 -10.73
CA CYS A 54 -20.90 -1.06 -10.22
C CYS A 54 -20.18 -0.55 -8.96
N GLY A 55 -19.84 -1.44 -8.02
CA GLY A 55 -19.07 -1.12 -6.82
C GLY A 55 -17.68 -0.60 -7.16
N MET A 56 -17.00 -1.23 -8.12
CA MET A 56 -15.70 -0.77 -8.60
C MET A 56 -15.83 0.63 -9.23
N ARG A 57 -16.79 0.87 -10.14
CA ARG A 57 -17.03 2.22 -10.71
C ARG A 57 -17.33 3.29 -9.66
N LEU A 58 -18.08 2.96 -8.60
CA LEU A 58 -18.39 3.88 -7.52
C LEU A 58 -17.15 4.17 -6.64
N LEU A 59 -16.35 3.15 -6.35
CA LEU A 59 -15.06 3.31 -5.68
C LEU A 59 -14.09 4.15 -6.51
N TRP A 60 -14.03 3.96 -7.83
CA TRP A 60 -13.23 4.79 -8.73
C TRP A 60 -13.74 6.25 -8.72
N VAL A 61 -15.05 6.50 -8.69
CA VAL A 61 -15.58 7.86 -8.55
C VAL A 61 -15.24 8.46 -7.18
N LEU A 62 -15.34 7.70 -6.09
CA LEU A 62 -15.09 8.24 -4.74
C LEU A 62 -13.60 8.41 -4.43
N LEU A 63 -12.74 7.48 -4.89
CA LEU A 63 -11.29 7.56 -4.72
C LEU A 63 -10.62 8.58 -5.64
N PHE A 64 -11.15 8.83 -6.85
CA PHE A 64 -10.49 9.70 -7.82
C PHE A 64 -11.14 11.08 -7.94
N LEU A 65 -12.46 11.18 -7.76
CA LEU A 65 -13.19 12.44 -7.97
C LEU A 65 -13.23 13.29 -6.68
N VAL A 66 -13.28 12.68 -5.49
CA VAL A 66 -13.28 13.43 -4.22
C VAL A 66 -11.91 14.04 -3.89
N PRO A 67 -10.77 13.33 -4.02
CA PRO A 67 -9.45 13.94 -3.81
C PRO A 67 -9.07 14.92 -4.94
N ALA A 68 -9.47 14.66 -6.19
CA ALA A 68 -9.23 15.60 -7.28
C ALA A 68 -10.05 16.89 -7.11
N VAL A 69 -11.32 16.79 -6.70
CA VAL A 69 -12.16 17.96 -6.42
C VAL A 69 -11.70 18.66 -5.15
N HIS A 70 -11.26 17.97 -4.09
CA HIS A 70 -10.68 18.62 -2.92
C HIS A 70 -9.34 19.30 -3.25
N ALA A 71 -8.45 18.67 -4.02
CA ALA A 71 -7.20 19.27 -4.50
C ALA A 71 -7.43 20.45 -5.47
N GLN A 72 -8.54 20.46 -6.22
CA GLN A 72 -8.94 21.56 -7.10
C GLN A 72 -9.69 22.69 -6.35
N THR A 73 -10.45 22.38 -5.31
CA THR A 73 -11.21 23.34 -4.49
C THR A 73 -10.39 23.94 -3.35
N VAL A 74 -9.37 23.22 -2.86
CA VAL A 74 -8.15 23.82 -2.31
C VAL A 74 -7.45 24.51 -3.48
N ARG A 75 -8.03 25.63 -3.91
CA ARG A 75 -7.44 26.54 -4.89
C ARG A 75 -5.97 26.68 -4.54
N LEU A 76 -5.08 26.32 -5.46
CA LEU A 76 -4.17 27.20 -6.22
C LEU A 76 -3.89 28.62 -5.65
N ALA A 77 -3.92 28.73 -4.33
CA ALA A 77 -3.52 29.83 -3.47
C ALA A 77 -2.70 29.23 -2.31
N ILE A 78 -2.04 28.09 -2.57
CA ILE A 78 -0.90 27.65 -1.79
C ILE A 78 0.24 28.52 -2.29
N PRO A 79 0.82 29.41 -1.48
CA PRO A 79 2.15 29.91 -1.77
C PRO A 79 3.05 28.67 -1.77
N LEU A 80 3.38 28.18 -2.97
CA LEU A 80 4.29 27.05 -3.16
C LEU A 80 5.73 27.44 -2.83
N ASP A 81 5.95 28.70 -2.49
CA ASP A 81 7.21 29.24 -2.04
C ASP A 81 7.33 29.03 -0.53
N ARG A 82 7.86 27.87 -0.12
CA ARG A 82 8.64 27.85 1.12
C ARG A 82 9.84 28.72 0.83
N GLY A 83 9.87 29.94 1.34
CA GLY A 83 10.94 30.95 1.15
C GLY A 83 12.33 30.55 1.68
N GLY A 84 12.72 29.28 1.56
CA GLY A 84 14.09 28.81 1.61
C GLY A 84 14.77 29.03 0.26
N PRO A 85 16.11 29.02 0.21
CA PRO A 85 16.83 29.24 -1.04
C PRO A 85 16.51 28.13 -2.04
N VAL A 86 15.84 28.49 -3.14
CA VAL A 86 15.74 27.64 -4.34
C VAL A 86 17.18 27.31 -4.76
N ARG A 87 17.56 26.03 -4.69
CA ARG A 87 18.86 25.60 -5.20
C ARG A 87 18.72 25.47 -6.71
N ALA A 88 19.69 26.01 -7.45
CA ALA A 88 19.73 25.92 -8.90
C ALA A 88 20.13 24.49 -9.36
N GLY A 89 19.28 23.50 -9.04
CA GLY A 89 19.44 22.10 -9.46
C GLY A 89 19.60 21.09 -8.31
N LEU A 90 19.63 19.82 -8.71
CA LEU A 90 19.86 18.68 -7.82
C LEU A 90 21.36 18.52 -7.54
N ASP A 91 21.75 18.59 -6.27
CA ASP A 91 23.11 18.25 -5.87
C ASP A 91 23.33 16.72 -5.89
N ALA A 92 24.60 16.29 -5.88
CA ALA A 92 24.95 14.87 -5.96
C ALA A 92 24.34 14.03 -4.83
N ARG A 93 24.12 14.65 -3.67
CA ARG A 93 23.53 13.99 -2.51
C ARG A 93 22.03 13.77 -2.71
N ALA A 94 21.30 14.78 -3.19
CA ALA A 94 19.89 14.66 -3.52
C ALA A 94 19.66 13.57 -4.57
N VAL A 95 20.52 13.50 -5.60
CA VAL A 95 20.48 12.42 -6.60
C VAL A 95 20.72 11.06 -5.95
N ALA A 96 21.71 10.93 -5.07
CA ALA A 96 21.99 9.68 -4.37
C ALA A 96 20.83 9.25 -3.43
N GLU A 97 20.25 10.19 -2.68
CA GLU A 97 19.10 9.96 -1.79
C GLU A 97 17.88 9.48 -2.60
N MET A 98 17.54 10.15 -3.70
CA MET A 98 16.44 9.73 -4.57
C MET A 98 16.71 8.40 -5.28
N THR A 99 17.96 8.14 -5.67
CA THR A 99 18.36 6.85 -6.26
C THR A 99 18.21 5.72 -5.24
N ALA A 100 18.64 5.95 -3.98
CA ALA A 100 18.46 4.99 -2.90
C ALA A 100 16.97 4.73 -2.60
N VAL A 101 16.11 5.75 -2.68
CA VAL A 101 14.65 5.57 -2.60
C VAL A 101 14.14 4.70 -3.75
N ALA A 102 14.55 4.98 -4.99
CA ALA A 102 14.14 4.19 -6.16
C ALA A 102 14.60 2.72 -6.03
N LEU A 103 15.83 2.48 -5.61
CA LEU A 103 16.36 1.15 -5.35
C LEU A 103 15.63 0.45 -4.19
N THR A 104 15.19 1.19 -3.17
CA THR A 104 14.32 0.67 -2.11
C THR A 104 12.97 0.23 -2.70
N GLY A 105 12.39 1.01 -3.62
CA GLY A 105 11.17 0.61 -4.33
C GLY A 105 11.34 -0.65 -5.17
N VAL A 106 12.43 -0.75 -5.94
CA VAL A 106 12.74 -1.96 -6.73
C VAL A 106 12.98 -3.17 -5.83
N GLY A 107 13.72 -2.99 -4.74
CA GLY A 107 13.96 -4.03 -3.75
C GLY A 107 12.67 -4.51 -3.09
N HIS A 108 11.73 -3.60 -2.80
CA HIS A 108 10.42 -3.95 -2.28
C HIS A 108 9.63 -4.83 -3.25
N LEU A 109 9.60 -4.48 -4.53
CA LEU A 109 8.95 -5.28 -5.57
C LEU A 109 9.55 -6.68 -5.67
N ALA A 110 10.88 -6.79 -5.69
CA ALA A 110 11.59 -8.07 -5.73
C ALA A 110 11.32 -8.92 -4.47
N ALA A 111 11.35 -8.29 -3.29
CA ALA A 111 11.07 -8.96 -2.03
C ALA A 111 9.61 -9.43 -1.91
N SER A 112 8.67 -8.67 -2.47
CA SER A 112 7.26 -9.06 -2.55
C SER A 112 7.08 -10.28 -3.46
N GLN A 113 7.69 -10.27 -4.64
CA GLN A 113 7.66 -11.41 -5.57
C GLN A 113 8.32 -12.67 -5.00
N ALA A 114 9.40 -12.51 -4.22
CA ALA A 114 10.09 -13.62 -3.58
C ALA A 114 9.44 -14.09 -2.26
N GLY A 115 8.37 -13.43 -1.78
CA GLY A 115 7.70 -13.78 -0.52
C GLY A 115 8.51 -13.50 0.74
N VAL A 116 9.49 -12.58 0.68
CA VAL A 116 10.42 -12.26 1.79
C VAL A 116 10.23 -10.84 2.32
N SER A 117 9.05 -10.24 2.09
CA SER A 117 8.74 -8.87 2.51
C SER A 117 8.81 -8.67 4.03
N ASN A 118 8.50 -9.72 4.80
CA ASN A 118 8.60 -9.73 6.27
C ASN A 118 10.04 -9.50 6.78
N TRP A 119 11.06 -9.86 6.00
CA TRP A 119 12.46 -9.58 6.32
C TRP A 119 12.94 -8.27 5.70
N TYR A 120 12.48 -7.98 4.48
CA TYR A 120 12.88 -6.78 3.75
C TYR A 120 12.46 -5.49 4.47
N VAL A 121 11.22 -5.42 4.96
CA VAL A 121 10.67 -4.21 5.59
C VAL A 121 11.46 -3.80 6.84
N PRO A 122 11.73 -4.68 7.83
CA PRO A 122 12.57 -4.33 8.98
C PRO A 122 13.98 -3.86 8.60
N VAL A 123 14.61 -4.48 7.59
CA VAL A 123 15.94 -4.08 7.11
C VAL A 123 15.91 -2.67 6.53
N VAL A 124 14.90 -2.35 5.72
CA VAL A 124 14.72 -1.00 5.16
C VAL A 124 14.47 0.03 6.26
N ILE A 125 13.59 -0.27 7.22
CA ILE A 125 13.33 0.61 8.37
C ILE A 125 14.62 0.86 9.15
N GLY A 126 15.39 -0.18 9.45
CA GLY A 126 16.67 -0.07 10.16
C GLY A 126 17.72 0.71 9.38
N GLY A 127 17.86 0.45 8.07
CA GLY A 127 18.83 1.12 7.21
C GLY A 127 18.55 2.61 7.06
N TRP A 128 17.30 2.99 6.74
CA TRP A 128 16.91 4.40 6.67
C TRP A 128 16.92 5.06 8.04
N GLY A 129 16.51 4.36 9.10
CA GLY A 129 16.59 4.86 10.48
C GLY A 129 18.03 5.18 10.89
N GLY A 130 18.98 4.29 10.58
CA GLY A 130 20.40 4.50 10.82
C GLY A 130 20.96 5.68 10.02
N TYR A 131 20.59 5.79 8.75
CA TYR A 131 20.94 6.96 7.92
C TYR A 131 20.42 8.27 8.50
N LEU A 132 19.14 8.30 8.89
CA LEU A 132 18.50 9.46 9.50
C LEU A 132 19.20 9.85 10.81
N GLY A 133 19.50 8.87 11.66
CA GLY A 133 20.20 9.09 12.93
C GLY A 133 21.61 9.63 12.74
N ALA A 134 22.40 9.04 11.85
CA ALA A 134 23.76 9.48 11.54
C ALA A 134 23.79 10.93 11.03
N ARG A 135 22.80 11.32 10.24
CA ARG A 135 22.69 12.66 9.67
C ARG A 135 22.11 13.67 10.64
N ALA A 136 21.13 13.29 11.45
CA ALA A 136 20.62 14.13 12.52
C ALA A 136 21.70 14.47 13.56
N ALA A 137 22.68 13.58 13.76
CA ALA A 137 23.80 13.81 14.66
C ALA A 137 24.77 14.91 14.17
N THR A 138 24.84 15.16 12.86
CA THR A 138 25.76 16.15 12.26
C THR A 138 25.04 17.37 11.69
N GLU A 139 23.75 17.27 11.38
CA GLU A 139 22.93 18.30 10.76
C GLU A 139 21.67 18.58 11.61
N PRO A 140 21.70 19.60 12.49
CA PRO A 140 20.65 19.83 13.50
C PRO A 140 19.23 20.03 12.94
N ARG A 141 19.12 20.54 11.71
CA ARG A 141 17.83 20.78 11.04
C ARG A 141 17.39 19.63 10.15
N PHE A 142 18.20 18.59 9.94
CA PHE A 142 17.95 17.58 8.92
C PHE A 142 16.60 16.88 9.05
N LEU A 143 16.21 16.48 10.26
CA LEU A 143 14.91 15.84 10.49
C LEU A 143 13.74 16.80 10.26
N ALA A 144 13.86 18.04 10.75
CA ALA A 144 12.84 19.06 10.54
C ALA A 144 12.67 19.40 9.05
N ASP A 145 13.78 19.47 8.33
CA ASP A 145 13.85 19.70 6.89
C ASP A 145 13.14 18.59 6.08
N LEU A 146 13.21 17.34 6.52
CA LEU A 146 12.44 16.22 5.94
C LEU A 146 10.95 16.24 6.34
N GLY A 147 10.58 17.11 7.28
CA GLY A 147 9.22 17.25 7.78
C GLY A 147 8.90 16.41 9.02
N LEU A 148 9.91 15.86 9.68
CA LEU A 148 9.80 15.27 11.02
C LEU A 148 9.88 16.39 12.06
N THR A 149 8.85 17.23 12.08
CA THR A 149 8.79 18.46 12.90
C THR A 149 7.41 18.61 13.55
N GLY A 150 7.33 19.45 14.58
CA GLY A 150 6.07 19.94 15.14
C GLY A 150 5.46 21.11 14.35
N GLU A 151 6.21 21.72 13.44
CA GLU A 151 5.73 22.82 12.60
C GLU A 151 4.53 22.40 11.75
N ALA A 152 3.49 23.24 11.72
CA ALA A 152 2.22 23.00 11.03
C ALA A 152 1.51 21.67 11.37
N LEU A 153 1.91 20.95 12.42
CA LEU A 153 1.40 19.62 12.75
C LEU A 153 -0.13 19.59 12.87
N GLY A 154 -0.72 20.52 13.62
CA GLY A 154 -2.18 20.57 13.81
C GLY A 154 -2.96 20.80 12.51
N ARG A 155 -2.46 21.70 11.64
CA ARG A 155 -3.09 21.98 10.34
C ARG A 155 -2.93 20.81 9.38
N SER A 156 -1.73 20.25 9.28
CA SER A 156 -1.45 19.07 8.46
C SER A 156 -2.27 17.87 8.93
N ALA A 157 -2.35 17.65 10.24
CA ALA A 157 -3.12 16.56 10.84
C ALA A 157 -4.61 16.69 10.54
N ARG A 158 -5.19 17.88 10.72
CA ARG A 158 -6.61 18.11 10.40
C ARG A 158 -6.90 17.83 8.94
N ASP A 159 -6.12 18.40 8.02
CA ASP A 159 -6.41 18.30 6.59
C ASP A 159 -6.15 16.87 6.07
N THR A 160 -5.12 16.20 6.58
CA THR A 160 -4.86 14.78 6.32
C THR A 160 -5.98 13.91 6.87
N ALA A 161 -6.51 14.20 8.06
CA ALA A 161 -7.62 13.47 8.66
C ALA A 161 -8.91 13.64 7.87
N LEU A 162 -9.22 14.86 7.40
CA LEU A 162 -10.38 15.11 6.55
C LEU A 162 -10.30 14.33 5.23
N LEU A 163 -9.14 14.34 4.59
CA LEU A 163 -8.91 13.56 3.37
C LEU A 163 -9.04 12.06 3.64
N SER A 164 -8.39 11.57 4.70
CA SER A 164 -8.40 10.16 5.08
C SER A 164 -9.80 9.69 5.45
N ALA A 165 -10.60 10.52 6.14
CA ALA A 165 -11.98 10.19 6.48
C ALA A 165 -12.82 9.96 5.22
N GLY A 166 -12.65 10.79 4.18
CA GLY A 166 -13.29 10.57 2.89
C GLY A 166 -12.89 9.24 2.24
N ALA A 167 -11.59 8.90 2.26
CA ALA A 167 -11.10 7.62 1.76
C ALA A 167 -11.63 6.42 2.55
N VAL A 168 -11.67 6.50 3.89
CA VAL A 168 -12.23 5.47 4.77
C VAL A 168 -13.70 5.23 4.46
N VAL A 169 -14.50 6.29 4.32
CA VAL A 169 -15.93 6.20 3.97
C VAL A 169 -16.09 5.53 2.61
N ALA A 170 -15.28 5.90 1.61
CA ALA A 170 -15.33 5.31 0.28
C ALA A 170 -14.97 3.80 0.29
N MET A 171 -13.90 3.43 0.96
CA MET A 171 -13.47 2.03 1.10
C MET A 171 -14.48 1.20 1.90
N GLY A 172 -15.03 1.76 2.98
CA GLY A 172 -16.05 1.10 3.79
C GLY A 172 -17.34 0.86 3.03
N ALA A 173 -17.81 1.86 2.27
CA ALA A 173 -18.97 1.71 1.40
C ALA A 173 -18.74 0.65 0.31
N TYR A 174 -17.55 0.64 -0.30
CA TYR A 174 -17.17 -0.41 -1.25
C TYR A 174 -17.16 -1.79 -0.59
N GLY A 175 -16.53 -1.93 0.58
CA GLY A 175 -16.50 -3.19 1.31
C GLY A 175 -17.89 -3.68 1.67
N ALA A 176 -18.79 -2.79 2.10
CA ALA A 176 -20.16 -3.13 2.46
C ALA A 176 -20.95 -3.66 1.25
N VAL A 177 -20.79 -3.03 0.08
CA VAL A 177 -21.44 -3.46 -1.16
C VAL A 177 -20.90 -4.81 -1.67
N ASN A 178 -19.63 -5.10 -1.43
CA ASN A 178 -18.97 -6.32 -1.89
C ASN A 178 -18.93 -7.45 -0.85
N GLY A 179 -19.37 -7.20 0.39
CA GLY A 179 -19.37 -8.17 1.48
C GLY A 179 -18.00 -8.38 2.15
N SER A 180 -17.02 -7.52 1.87
CA SER A 180 -15.67 -7.54 2.44
C SER A 180 -15.46 -6.52 3.56
N LEU A 181 -16.49 -5.74 3.93
CA LEU A 181 -16.42 -4.86 5.09
C LEU A 181 -16.48 -5.71 6.36
N ARG A 182 -15.34 -5.81 7.04
CA ARG A 182 -15.17 -6.68 8.17
C ARG A 182 -14.21 -6.05 9.20
N VAL A 183 -14.41 -6.38 10.47
CA VAL A 183 -13.69 -5.79 11.61
C VAL A 183 -13.18 -6.92 12.49
N GLU A 184 -11.96 -7.37 12.21
CA GLU A 184 -11.33 -8.49 12.89
C GLU A 184 -10.40 -8.01 14.01
N PRO A 185 -10.14 -8.85 15.03
CA PRO A 185 -9.07 -8.61 15.99
C PRO A 185 -7.69 -8.40 15.35
N SER A 186 -7.43 -9.00 14.17
CA SER A 186 -6.20 -8.80 13.39
C SER A 186 -5.99 -7.37 12.91
N LEU A 187 -7.05 -6.55 12.82
CA LEU A 187 -6.92 -5.12 12.49
C LEU A 187 -6.12 -4.36 13.54
N VAL A 188 -6.19 -4.74 14.82
CA VAL A 188 -5.48 -4.02 15.90
C VAL A 188 -3.96 -4.05 15.70
N PRO A 189 -3.30 -5.21 15.58
CA PRO A 189 -1.86 -5.24 15.32
C PRO A 189 -1.50 -4.60 13.97
N LEU A 190 -2.35 -4.75 12.93
CA LEU A 190 -2.12 -4.10 11.64
C LEU A 190 -2.16 -2.58 11.74
N LEU A 191 -3.13 -1.99 12.46
CA LEU A 191 -3.23 -0.56 12.69
C LEU A 191 -2.13 0.01 13.60
N VAL A 192 -1.29 -0.83 14.18
CA VAL A 192 -0.06 -0.41 14.89
C VAL A 192 1.17 -0.55 13.99
N LEU A 193 1.33 -1.69 13.33
CA LEU A 193 2.51 -2.00 12.52
C LEU A 193 2.54 -1.24 11.19
N TYR A 194 1.40 -1.13 10.52
CA TYR A 194 1.32 -0.47 9.21
C TYR A 194 1.58 1.03 9.29
N PRO A 195 1.14 1.79 10.30
CA PRO A 195 1.56 3.19 10.45
C PRO A 195 3.06 3.40 10.58
N ALA A 196 3.79 2.49 11.23
CA ALA A 196 5.25 2.58 11.30
C ALA A 196 5.88 2.42 9.91
N TRP A 197 5.43 1.43 9.14
CA TRP A 197 5.87 1.22 7.76
C TRP A 197 5.42 2.36 6.83
N GLY A 198 4.19 2.83 7.00
CA GLY A 198 3.60 3.92 6.24
C GLY A 198 4.35 5.24 6.45
N LEU A 199 4.82 5.50 7.67
CA LEU A 199 5.70 6.63 7.96
C LEU A 199 7.03 6.52 7.22
N THR A 200 7.66 5.34 7.19
CA THR A 200 8.87 5.13 6.37
C THR A 200 8.58 5.42 4.91
N GLN A 201 7.52 4.85 4.32
CA GLN A 201 7.16 5.10 2.93
C GLN A 201 6.92 6.58 2.61
N GLN A 202 6.16 7.29 3.46
CA GLN A 202 5.91 8.72 3.25
C GLN A 202 7.17 9.57 3.49
N LEU A 203 8.08 9.16 4.37
CA LEU A 203 9.38 9.81 4.49
C LEU A 203 10.23 9.64 3.23
N LEU A 204 10.25 8.45 2.64
CA LEU A 204 10.98 8.19 1.39
C LEU A 204 10.42 9.02 0.22
N VAL A 205 9.10 9.02 0.05
CA VAL A 205 8.47 9.72 -1.08
C VAL A 205 8.37 11.22 -0.84
N GLN A 206 7.86 11.65 0.31
CA GLN A 206 7.63 13.07 0.57
C GLN A 206 8.91 13.75 1.06
N GLY A 207 9.56 13.15 2.06
CA GLY A 207 10.76 13.68 2.69
C GLY A 207 11.97 13.76 1.75
N PHE A 208 12.20 12.75 0.92
CA PHE A 208 13.32 12.75 -0.03
C PHE A 208 12.85 13.17 -1.42
N VAL A 209 12.00 12.39 -2.11
CA VAL A 209 11.69 12.65 -3.52
C VAL A 209 11.00 14.01 -3.73
N THR A 210 9.88 14.24 -3.06
CA THR A 210 9.08 15.48 -3.21
C THR A 210 9.88 16.71 -2.82
N ARG A 211 10.54 16.67 -1.65
CA ARG A 211 11.40 17.76 -1.18
C ARG A 211 12.55 18.07 -2.14
N HIS A 212 13.26 17.06 -2.66
CA HIS A 212 14.39 17.31 -3.55
C HIS A 212 13.96 17.88 -4.90
N LEU A 213 12.84 17.40 -5.45
CA LEU A 213 12.27 17.96 -6.68
C LEU A 213 11.84 19.42 -6.48
N ASP A 214 11.17 19.72 -5.37
CA ASP A 214 10.77 21.08 -4.97
C ASP A 214 11.99 22.00 -4.78
N ALA A 215 12.99 21.54 -4.01
CA ALA A 215 14.21 22.29 -3.74
C ALA A 215 15.07 22.54 -5.00
N ALA A 216 14.95 21.70 -6.03
CA ALA A 216 15.57 21.89 -7.33
C ALA A 216 14.82 22.93 -8.22
N GLY A 217 13.76 23.54 -7.71
CA GLY A 217 12.99 24.58 -8.38
C GLY A 217 11.97 24.05 -9.38
N LEU A 218 11.60 22.77 -9.33
CA LEU A 218 10.51 22.27 -10.17
C LEU A 218 9.18 22.85 -9.69
N PRO A 219 8.29 23.28 -10.60
CA PRO A 219 6.98 23.76 -10.20
C PRO A 219 6.14 22.62 -9.63
N ALA A 220 5.23 22.91 -8.69
CA ALA A 220 4.40 21.87 -8.05
C ALA A 220 3.59 21.02 -9.05
N VAL A 221 3.21 21.60 -10.20
CA VAL A 221 2.53 20.87 -11.30
C VAL A 221 3.38 19.74 -11.87
N ALA A 222 4.70 19.78 -11.72
CA ALA A 222 5.62 18.70 -12.03
C ALA A 222 5.95 17.84 -10.81
N VAL A 223 6.21 18.46 -9.65
CA VAL A 223 6.59 17.74 -8.42
C VAL A 223 5.50 16.76 -7.98
N VAL A 224 4.25 17.21 -7.89
CA VAL A 224 3.11 16.39 -7.41
C VAL A 224 2.91 15.12 -8.23
N PRO A 225 2.77 15.16 -9.58
CA PRO A 225 2.58 13.95 -10.36
C PRO A 225 3.81 13.02 -10.35
N LEU A 226 5.03 13.57 -10.29
CA LEU A 226 6.24 12.74 -10.19
C LEU A 226 6.27 11.97 -8.86
N SER A 227 6.03 12.64 -7.74
CA SER A 227 5.94 12.00 -6.43
C SER A 227 4.81 10.97 -6.35
N ALA A 228 3.65 11.29 -6.91
CA ALA A 228 2.52 10.38 -7.01
C ALA A 228 2.86 9.12 -7.84
N ALA A 229 3.56 9.28 -8.95
CA ALA A 229 4.00 8.18 -9.80
C ALA A 229 5.02 7.30 -9.09
N THR A 230 6.02 7.89 -8.42
CA THR A 230 7.01 7.16 -7.61
C THR A 230 6.34 6.31 -6.54
N PHE A 231 5.34 6.86 -5.86
CA PHE A 231 4.63 6.13 -4.81
C PHE A 231 3.71 5.03 -5.35
N GLY A 232 3.03 5.28 -6.46
CA GLY A 232 2.20 4.27 -7.11
C GLY A 232 3.01 3.08 -7.63
N SER A 233 4.13 3.36 -8.30
CA SER A 233 4.87 2.33 -9.07
C SER A 233 5.35 1.15 -8.24
N VAL A 234 5.62 1.35 -6.94
CA VAL A 234 6.08 0.25 -6.05
C VAL A 234 4.98 -0.73 -5.68
N HIS A 235 3.74 -0.48 -6.12
CA HIS A 235 2.60 -1.36 -5.90
C HIS A 235 2.22 -2.16 -7.17
N LEU A 236 2.97 -2.02 -8.25
CA LEU A 236 2.79 -2.85 -9.44
C LEU A 236 3.14 -4.31 -9.14
N PRO A 237 2.45 -5.29 -9.75
CA PRO A 237 1.39 -5.14 -10.77
C PRO A 237 -0.03 -5.01 -10.20
N ASN A 238 -0.22 -4.78 -8.90
CA ASN A 238 -1.55 -4.62 -8.31
C ASN A 238 -2.14 -3.26 -8.72
N LEU A 239 -2.87 -3.24 -9.85
CA LEU A 239 -3.41 -2.01 -10.42
C LEU A 239 -4.40 -1.27 -9.50
N PRO A 240 -5.34 -1.95 -8.80
CA PRO A 240 -6.19 -1.26 -7.82
C PRO A 240 -5.39 -0.53 -6.74
N LEU A 241 -4.39 -1.20 -6.16
CA LEU A 241 -3.55 -0.60 -5.12
C LEU A 241 -2.68 0.51 -5.68
N THR A 242 -2.06 0.29 -6.85
CA THR A 242 -1.25 1.29 -7.58
C THR A 242 -2.05 2.56 -7.81
N ALA A 243 -3.28 2.44 -8.31
CA ALA A 243 -4.09 3.61 -8.63
C ALA A 243 -4.57 4.35 -7.37
N ALA A 244 -4.92 3.60 -6.31
CA ALA A 244 -5.26 4.18 -5.01
C ALA A 244 -4.06 4.93 -4.40
N THR A 245 -2.87 4.32 -4.40
CA THR A 245 -1.66 4.93 -3.83
C THR A 245 -1.14 6.07 -4.69
N THR A 246 -1.20 6.02 -6.02
CA THR A 246 -0.90 7.18 -6.88
C THR A 246 -1.80 8.37 -6.52
N THR A 247 -3.10 8.15 -6.37
CA THR A 247 -4.05 9.22 -6.07
C THR A 247 -3.80 9.82 -4.69
N LEU A 248 -3.65 8.96 -3.68
CA LEU A 248 -3.31 9.39 -2.32
C LEU A 248 -1.96 10.11 -2.27
N GLY A 249 -0.96 9.59 -3.00
CA GLY A 249 0.37 10.15 -3.12
C GLY A 249 0.38 11.55 -3.70
N GLY A 250 -0.44 11.82 -4.71
CA GLY A 250 -0.59 13.18 -5.26
C GLY A 250 -1.19 14.15 -4.25
N ALA A 251 -2.25 13.72 -3.55
CA ALA A 251 -2.85 14.56 -2.53
C ALA A 251 -1.90 14.82 -1.34
N PHE A 252 -1.15 13.79 -0.92
CA PHE A 252 -0.17 13.89 0.15
C PHE A 252 1.05 14.72 -0.24
N ALA A 253 1.49 14.66 -1.50
CA ALA A 253 2.53 15.55 -2.02
C ALA A 253 2.07 17.01 -1.96
N GLY A 254 0.82 17.32 -2.32
CA GLY A 254 0.26 18.66 -2.18
C GLY A 254 0.23 19.16 -0.73
N LEU A 255 -0.26 18.32 0.20
CA LEU A 255 -0.25 18.64 1.63
C LEU A 255 1.17 18.79 2.18
N TYR A 256 2.11 17.96 1.74
CA TYR A 256 3.50 18.02 2.15
C TYR A 256 4.19 19.28 1.62
N LEU A 257 3.98 19.68 0.36
CA LEU A 257 4.52 20.93 -0.19
C LEU A 257 3.98 22.15 0.58
N ARG A 258 2.72 22.12 1.00
CA ARG A 258 2.12 23.20 1.79
C ARG A 258 2.61 23.24 3.24
N ASP A 259 2.56 22.12 3.96
CA ASP A 259 2.76 22.11 5.41
C ASP A 259 4.10 21.55 5.87
N GLY A 260 4.70 20.65 5.08
CA GLY A 260 6.07 20.17 5.33
C GLY A 260 6.13 19.25 6.52
N ASN A 261 5.03 18.57 6.79
CA ASN A 261 4.91 17.69 7.93
C ASN A 261 4.53 16.29 7.45
N VAL A 262 5.42 15.33 7.67
CA VAL A 262 5.26 13.96 7.21
C VAL A 262 4.52 13.08 8.21
N TRP A 263 4.44 13.49 9.49
CA TRP A 263 3.85 12.67 10.55
C TRP A 263 2.41 12.26 10.25
N PRO A 264 1.48 13.20 9.96
CA PRO A 264 0.10 12.82 9.71
C PRO A 264 -0.05 11.99 8.44
N LEU A 265 0.72 12.32 7.40
CA LEU A 265 0.70 11.63 6.11
C LEU A 265 1.11 10.17 6.28
N GLY A 266 2.21 9.92 7.01
CA GLY A 266 2.73 8.60 7.29
C GLY A 266 1.76 7.70 8.05
N VAL A 267 1.22 8.24 9.15
CA VAL A 267 0.26 7.51 10.00
C VAL A 267 -1.03 7.22 9.22
N ALA A 268 -1.57 8.23 8.53
CA ALA A 268 -2.78 8.08 7.73
C ALA A 268 -2.59 7.07 6.61
N HIS A 269 -1.48 7.12 5.88
CA HIS A 269 -1.18 6.15 4.82
C HIS A 269 -1.17 4.73 5.36
N GLY A 270 -0.45 4.47 6.45
CA GLY A 270 -0.40 3.13 7.03
C GLY A 270 -1.78 2.61 7.43
N ALA A 271 -2.59 3.45 8.08
CA ALA A 271 -3.96 3.08 8.45
C ALA A 271 -4.85 2.84 7.21
N LEU A 272 -4.79 3.70 6.21
CA LEU A 272 -5.53 3.54 4.96
C LEU A 272 -5.09 2.28 4.20
N GLY A 273 -3.80 1.97 4.21
CA GLY A 273 -3.25 0.74 3.63
C GLY A 273 -3.86 -0.50 4.27
N THR A 274 -3.90 -0.57 5.61
CA THR A 274 -4.57 -1.66 6.35
C THR A 274 -6.02 -1.83 5.89
N LEU A 275 -6.79 -0.74 5.88
CA LEU A 275 -8.19 -0.79 5.50
C LEU A 275 -8.38 -1.14 4.02
N PHE A 276 -7.46 -0.73 3.15
CA PHE A 276 -7.51 -1.08 1.73
C PHE A 276 -7.30 -2.58 1.52
N TYR A 277 -6.32 -3.19 2.19
CA TYR A 277 -6.11 -4.64 2.09
C TYR A 277 -7.36 -5.41 2.56
N VAL A 278 -7.91 -5.04 3.72
CA VAL A 278 -9.03 -5.77 4.32
C VAL A 278 -10.33 -5.52 3.55
N TRP A 279 -10.72 -4.26 3.33
CA TRP A 279 -12.04 -3.93 2.78
C TRP A 279 -12.08 -3.89 1.25
N VAL A 280 -10.99 -3.55 0.58
CA VAL A 280 -10.97 -3.42 -0.90
C VAL A 280 -10.40 -4.66 -1.57
N LEU A 281 -9.29 -5.20 -1.07
CA LEU A 281 -8.66 -6.39 -1.65
C LEU A 281 -9.16 -7.70 -1.05
N ASP A 282 -9.99 -7.65 0.00
CA ASP A 282 -10.50 -8.83 0.71
C ASP A 282 -9.38 -9.76 1.21
N ARG A 283 -8.28 -9.17 1.68
CA ARG A 283 -7.08 -9.88 2.16
C ARG A 283 -6.75 -9.46 3.57
N ASP A 284 -6.29 -10.39 4.40
CA ASP A 284 -5.81 -10.10 5.75
C ASP A 284 -4.28 -10.29 5.83
N PRO A 285 -3.50 -9.20 5.81
CA PRO A 285 -2.05 -9.28 5.88
C PRO A 285 -1.52 -9.89 7.19
N TRP A 286 -2.32 -9.91 8.25
CA TRP A 286 -1.94 -10.54 9.51
C TRP A 286 -1.96 -12.07 9.39
N ASP A 287 -2.98 -12.61 8.74
CA ASP A 287 -3.08 -14.05 8.50
C ASP A 287 -2.01 -14.52 7.51
N GLU A 288 -1.74 -13.72 6.46
CA GLU A 288 -0.60 -13.89 5.55
C GLU A 288 0.74 -13.95 6.32
N PHE A 289 0.95 -13.01 7.24
CA PHE A 289 2.18 -12.93 8.03
C PHE A 289 2.32 -14.09 9.02
N THR A 290 1.22 -14.53 9.62
CA THR A 290 1.21 -15.60 10.63
C THR A 290 1.04 -17.01 10.05
N GLY A 291 0.86 -17.13 8.74
CA GLY A 291 0.70 -18.42 8.04
C GLY A 291 -0.63 -19.10 8.33
N ARG A 292 -1.70 -18.33 8.51
CA ARG A 292 -3.07 -18.83 8.82
C ARG A 292 -3.97 -18.98 7.59
N GLU A 293 -3.40 -18.82 6.39
CA GLU A 293 -4.07 -19.01 5.09
C GLU A 293 -4.37 -20.48 4.76
#